data_AF-A0A895A8X6-F1
#
_entry.id   AF-A0A895A8X6-F1
#
_cell.length_a   1.000
_cell.length_b   1.000
_cell.length_c   1.000
_cell.angle_alpha   90.00
_cell.angle_beta   90.00
_cell.angle_gamma   90.00
#
_symmetry.space_group_name_H-M   'P 1'
#
loop_
_entity.id
_entity.type
_entity.pdbx_description
1 polymer ?
#
loop_
_entity_poly.entity_id
_entity_poly.type
_entity_poly.pdbx_seq_one_letter_code
_entity_poly.pdbx_strand_id
1 'polypeptide(L)'
;MLSSFEERFAENMRQAGEALEENGYDVVDYHAFIREQNSGIRYANHADNPGKALDATLDEISEEDILVNIDGADLAEMARGQGDLSQALYQTVNGGISIDEPTVTKEEWTGEAPAFGTIIHYTPQDPDDYFTIGTSETMPPYTMEDAHNQVNDIQQILEAAGLETEEGHIG
;
A
#
# COMPACT_ATOMS: atom_id res chain seq x y z
N MET A 1 11.76 -0.33 20.55
CA MET A 1 10.32 -0.68 20.64
C MET A 1 9.86 -0.80 19.21
N LEU A 2 9.97 -2.02 18.66
CA LEU A 2 9.63 -2.33 17.26
C LEU A 2 8.10 -2.49 17.08
N SER A 3 7.40 -2.79 18.18
CA SER A 3 5.98 -3.17 18.18
C SER A 3 5.02 -2.07 17.73
N SER A 4 5.33 -0.78 17.89
CA SER A 4 4.35 0.27 17.56
C SER A 4 4.17 0.48 16.06
N PHE A 5 5.20 0.27 15.24
CA PHE A 5 5.07 0.39 13.78
C PHE A 5 4.36 -0.84 13.21
N GLU A 6 4.84 -2.04 13.55
CA GLU A 6 4.29 -3.30 13.03
C GLU A 6 2.82 -3.47 13.41
N GLU A 7 2.46 -3.16 14.68
CA GLU A 7 1.07 -3.17 15.14
C GLU A 7 0.23 -2.13 14.39
N ARG A 8 0.71 -0.90 14.23
CA ARG A 8 -0.02 0.17 13.53
C ARG A 8 -0.20 -0.13 12.04
N PHE A 9 0.85 -0.63 11.39
CA PHE A 9 0.81 -1.05 9.99
C PHE A 9 -0.24 -2.14 9.79
N ALA A 10 -0.15 -3.20 10.58
CA ALA A 10 -1.06 -4.33 10.47
C ALA A 10 -2.51 -3.92 10.79
N GLU A 11 -2.70 -3.07 11.80
CA GLU A 11 -4.03 -2.60 12.20
C GLU A 11 -4.68 -1.72 11.13
N ASN A 12 -3.99 -0.70 10.62
CA ASN A 12 -4.53 0.21 9.60
C ASN A 12 -4.86 -0.56 8.31
N MET A 13 -3.97 -1.46 7.88
CA MET A 13 -4.19 -2.30 6.70
C MET A 13 -5.36 -3.26 6.88
N ARG A 14 -5.48 -3.89 8.06
CA ARG A 14 -6.60 -4.80 8.39
C ARG A 14 -7.92 -4.04 8.45
N GLN A 15 -7.94 -2.87 9.10
CA GLN A 15 -9.11 -2.02 9.18
C GLN A 15 -9.57 -1.57 7.79
N ALA A 16 -8.64 -1.20 6.90
CA ALA A 16 -8.95 -0.85 5.52
C ALA A 16 -9.56 -2.03 4.77
N GLY A 17 -8.96 -3.22 4.85
CA GLY A 17 -9.48 -4.42 4.20
C GLY A 17 -10.86 -4.83 4.72
N GLU A 18 -11.06 -4.82 6.05
CA GLU A 18 -12.36 -5.10 6.67
C GLU A 18 -13.42 -4.09 6.20
N ALA A 19 -13.08 -2.79 6.13
CA ALA A 19 -14.01 -1.78 5.62
C ALA A 19 -14.40 -2.02 4.16
N LEU A 20 -13.46 -2.45 3.31
CA LEU A 20 -13.72 -2.79 1.92
C LEU A 20 -14.64 -4.01 1.79
N GLU A 21 -14.37 -5.08 2.54
CA GLU A 21 -15.19 -6.31 2.55
C GLU A 21 -16.62 -6.03 3.06
N GLU A 22 -16.77 -5.23 4.11
CA GLU A 22 -18.08 -4.83 4.65
C GLU A 22 -18.92 -4.02 3.64
N ASN A 23 -18.27 -3.37 2.67
CA ASN A 23 -18.91 -2.58 1.62
C ASN A 23 -18.96 -3.29 0.25
N GLY A 24 -18.64 -4.58 0.21
CA GLY A 24 -18.89 -5.45 -0.94
C GLY A 24 -17.74 -5.56 -1.95
N TYR A 25 -16.54 -5.10 -1.60
CA TYR A 25 -15.32 -5.42 -2.32
C TYR A 25 -14.77 -6.76 -1.83
N ASP A 26 -14.28 -7.60 -2.73
CA ASP A 26 -13.61 -8.85 -2.36
C ASP A 26 -12.10 -8.58 -2.23
N VAL A 27 -11.57 -8.57 -1.00
CA VAL A 27 -10.11 -8.44 -0.79
C VAL A 27 -9.43 -9.77 -1.14
N VAL A 28 -8.51 -9.73 -2.09
CA VAL A 28 -7.78 -10.91 -2.58
C VAL A 28 -6.56 -11.19 -1.71
N ASP A 29 -5.74 -10.16 -1.48
CA ASP A 29 -4.55 -10.24 -0.65
C ASP A 29 -4.09 -8.86 -0.16
N TYR A 30 -3.18 -8.90 0.81
CA TYR A 30 -2.42 -7.76 1.28
C TYR A 30 -0.98 -7.91 0.84
N HIS A 31 -0.33 -6.80 0.54
CA HIS A 31 1.10 -6.79 0.26
C HIS A 31 1.83 -5.73 1.07
N ALA A 32 3.11 -6.01 1.34
CA ALA A 32 4.04 -5.06 1.91
C ALA A 32 5.25 -4.96 1.00
N PHE A 33 5.81 -3.78 0.85
CA PHE A 33 6.91 -3.54 -0.07
C PHE A 33 7.79 -2.37 0.36
N ILE A 34 9.00 -2.35 -0.19
CA ILE A 34 9.94 -1.25 -0.03
C ILE A 34 9.84 -0.32 -1.23
N ARG A 35 9.57 0.95 -0.97
CA ARG A 35 9.59 1.99 -2.00
C ARG A 35 10.92 2.72 -1.95
N GLU A 36 11.82 2.39 -2.87
CA GLU A 36 13.07 3.13 -3.04
C GLU A 36 12.83 4.32 -3.99
N GLN A 37 13.17 5.54 -3.55
CA GLN A 37 12.94 6.78 -4.31
C GLN A 37 13.46 6.77 -5.75
N ASN A 38 14.52 6.00 -6.03
CA ASN A 38 15.19 5.98 -7.34
C ASN A 38 15.03 4.65 -8.10
N SER A 39 14.49 3.61 -7.46
CA SER A 39 14.52 2.23 -7.97
C SER A 39 13.13 1.64 -8.13
N GLY A 40 12.09 2.31 -7.63
CA GLY A 40 10.71 1.83 -7.65
C GLY A 40 10.40 0.93 -6.46
N ILE A 41 9.47 0.01 -6.68
CA ILE A 41 8.99 -0.95 -5.67
C ILE A 41 9.92 -2.18 -5.65
N ARG A 42 10.33 -2.61 -4.45
CA ARG A 42 11.10 -3.83 -4.18
C ARG A 42 10.43 -4.68 -3.10
N TYR A 43 10.72 -5.98 -3.09
CA TYR A 43 10.26 -6.94 -2.08
C TYR A 43 8.74 -6.87 -1.83
N ALA A 44 7.96 -6.95 -2.90
CA ALA A 44 6.50 -6.95 -2.84
C ALA A 44 6.01 -8.35 -2.46
N ASN A 45 5.91 -8.60 -1.15
CA ASN A 45 5.42 -9.88 -0.63
C ASN A 45 3.92 -9.78 -0.39
N HIS A 46 3.20 -10.82 -0.83
CA HIS A 46 1.75 -10.92 -0.71
C HIS A 46 1.38 -11.97 0.34
N ALA A 47 0.33 -11.71 1.11
CA ALA A 47 -0.23 -12.64 2.07
C ALA A 47 -1.73 -12.40 2.30
N ASP A 48 -2.39 -13.39 2.90
CA ASP A 48 -3.78 -13.33 3.36
C ASP A 48 -4.00 -12.43 4.59
N ASN A 49 -2.92 -11.89 5.16
CA ASN A 49 -2.94 -11.08 6.38
C ASN A 49 -1.82 -10.02 6.32
N PRO A 50 -2.11 -8.74 6.66
CA PRO A 50 -1.13 -7.65 6.57
C PRO A 50 0.17 -7.92 7.34
N GLY A 51 0.06 -8.48 8.55
CA GLY A 51 1.23 -8.78 9.38
C GLY A 51 2.15 -9.82 8.75
N LYS A 52 1.61 -10.82 8.06
CA LYS A 52 2.44 -11.83 7.37
C LYS A 52 3.14 -11.26 6.15
N ALA A 53 2.45 -10.38 5.40
CA ALA A 53 3.06 -9.68 4.28
C ALA A 53 4.21 -8.79 4.76
N LEU A 54 3.99 -8.05 5.86
CA LEU A 54 5.01 -7.24 6.49
C LEU A 54 6.20 -8.07 6.97
N ASP A 55 5.97 -9.13 7.75
CA ASP A 55 7.02 -9.99 8.29
C ASP A 55 7.88 -10.58 7.15
N ALA A 56 7.26 -11.08 6.08
CA ALA A 56 7.96 -11.61 4.93
C ALA A 56 8.84 -10.54 4.24
N THR A 57 8.32 -9.32 4.07
CA THR A 57 9.10 -8.22 3.52
C THR A 57 10.24 -7.81 4.44
N LEU A 58 10.04 -7.72 5.76
CA LEU A 58 11.10 -7.39 6.71
C LEU A 58 12.18 -8.48 6.79
N ASP A 59 11.82 -9.75 6.67
CA ASP A 59 12.75 -10.87 6.62
C ASP A 59 13.67 -10.76 5.40
N GLU A 60 13.13 -10.44 4.21
CA GLU A 60 13.92 -10.26 2.98
C GLU A 60 14.90 -9.07 3.08
N ILE A 61 14.49 -7.97 3.73
CA ILE A 61 15.36 -6.82 3.99
C ILE A 61 16.59 -7.22 4.81
N SER A 62 16.41 -8.11 5.79
CA SER A 62 17.49 -8.49 6.70
C SER A 62 18.65 -9.23 6.01
N GLU A 63 18.42 -9.70 4.78
CA GLU A 63 19.37 -10.48 3.98
C GLU A 63 20.08 -9.67 2.90
N GLU A 64 19.69 -8.41 2.63
CA GLU A 64 20.24 -7.56 1.56
C GLU A 64 20.63 -6.12 2.00
N ASP A 65 21.47 -5.46 1.19
CA ASP A 65 21.86 -4.05 1.38
C ASP A 65 20.75 -3.12 0.86
N ILE A 66 19.94 -2.56 1.78
CA ILE A 66 18.92 -1.56 1.43
C ILE A 66 19.49 -0.14 1.55
N LEU A 67 19.23 0.67 0.51
CA LEU A 67 19.53 2.09 0.52
C LEU A 67 18.39 2.86 1.20
N VAL A 68 18.58 3.17 2.48
CA VAL A 68 17.67 4.03 3.25
C VAL A 68 18.16 5.48 3.18
N ASN A 69 17.30 6.39 2.72
CA ASN A 69 17.57 7.82 2.81
C ASN A 69 17.10 8.33 4.17
N ILE A 70 18.07 8.74 5.00
CA ILE A 70 17.81 9.30 6.33
C ILE A 70 17.95 10.81 6.23
N ASP A 71 16.96 11.57 6.71
CA ASP A 71 17.09 13.03 6.81
C ASP A 71 18.29 13.37 7.73
N GLY A 72 19.00 14.46 7.42
CA GLY A 72 20.08 14.96 8.27
C GLY A 72 19.64 15.27 9.71
N ALA A 73 18.37 15.64 9.91
CA ALA A 73 17.78 15.81 11.25
C ALA A 73 17.73 14.48 12.00
N ASP A 74 17.15 13.44 11.39
CA ASP A 74 17.03 12.10 11.97
C ASP A 74 18.42 11.48 12.19
N LEU A 75 19.34 11.65 11.25
CA LEU A 75 20.73 11.22 11.39
C LEU A 75 21.42 11.90 12.59
N ALA A 76 21.13 13.18 12.83
CA ALA A 76 21.68 13.90 13.97
C ALA A 76 21.09 13.42 15.31
N GLU A 77 19.82 13.00 15.34
CA GLU A 77 19.20 12.38 16.52
C GLU A 77 19.75 10.97 16.77
N MET A 78 19.90 10.17 15.72
CA MET A 78 20.57 8.87 15.78
C MET A 78 22.01 8.98 16.28
N ALA A 79 22.77 9.96 15.79
CA ALA A 79 24.15 10.22 16.24
C ALA A 79 24.24 10.63 17.72
N ARG A 80 23.15 11.16 18.29
CA ARG A 80 23.02 11.47 19.73
C ARG A 80 22.52 10.29 20.56
N GLY A 81 22.30 9.13 19.94
CA GLY A 81 21.73 7.94 20.58
C GLY A 81 20.24 8.07 20.90
N GLN A 82 19.55 8.96 20.20
CA GLN A 82 18.13 9.27 20.42
C GLN A 82 17.21 8.75 19.31
N GLY A 83 17.77 8.36 18.15
CA GLY A 83 17.02 7.76 17.03
C GLY A 83 17.23 6.25 16.90
N ASP A 84 16.25 5.57 16.31
CA ASP A 84 16.24 4.12 16.06
C ASP A 84 16.37 3.86 14.55
N LEU A 85 17.40 3.11 14.14
CA LEU A 85 17.65 2.78 12.71
C LEU A 85 16.49 2.01 12.10
N SER A 86 15.77 1.24 12.91
CA SER A 86 14.57 0.54 12.48
C SER A 86 13.47 1.52 12.06
N GLN A 87 13.36 2.71 12.67
CA GLN A 87 12.36 3.70 12.25
C GLN A 87 12.64 4.27 10.85
N ALA A 88 13.91 4.53 10.52
CA ALA A 88 14.29 4.98 9.19
C ALA A 88 14.00 3.92 8.12
N LEU A 89 14.19 2.64 8.45
CA LEU A 89 13.79 1.54 7.57
C LEU A 89 12.27 1.50 7.39
N TYR A 90 11.51 1.63 8.47
CA TYR A 90 10.05 1.58 8.43
C TYR A 90 9.42 2.70 7.60
N GLN A 91 10.06 3.87 7.47
CA GLN A 91 9.63 4.92 6.54
C GLN A 91 9.71 4.51 5.06
N THR A 92 10.47 3.47 4.74
CA THR A 92 10.56 2.94 3.37
C THR A 92 9.58 1.82 3.09
N VAL A 93 8.99 1.24 4.15
CA VAL A 93 7.99 0.16 4.08
C VAL A 93 6.63 0.78 3.79
N ASN A 94 5.96 0.26 2.77
CA ASN A 94 4.62 0.64 2.36
C ASN A 94 3.75 -0.62 2.30
N GLY A 95 2.44 -0.43 2.38
CA GLY A 95 1.47 -1.49 2.22
C GLY A 95 0.65 -1.33 0.95
N GLY A 96 -0.07 -2.37 0.57
CA GLY A 96 -1.17 -2.24 -0.34
C GLY A 96 -2.16 -3.39 -0.26
N ILE A 97 -3.35 -3.15 -0.81
CA ILE A 97 -4.48 -4.07 -0.78
C ILE A 97 -4.88 -4.36 -2.21
N SER A 98 -4.97 -5.65 -2.54
CA SER A 98 -5.49 -6.12 -3.82
C SER A 98 -6.94 -6.53 -3.65
N ILE A 99 -7.81 -6.01 -4.50
CA ILE A 99 -9.23 -6.36 -4.56
C ILE A 99 -9.51 -7.14 -5.85
N ASP A 100 -10.54 -7.97 -5.84
CA ASP A 100 -11.05 -8.58 -7.06
C ASP A 100 -11.72 -7.50 -7.91
N GLU A 101 -11.35 -7.47 -9.18
CA GLU A 101 -11.86 -6.49 -10.12
C GLU A 101 -12.51 -7.19 -11.30
N PRO A 102 -13.52 -6.57 -11.93
CA PRO A 102 -14.03 -7.07 -13.18
C PRO A 102 -12.90 -7.22 -14.19
N THR A 103 -12.89 -8.32 -14.94
CA THR A 103 -11.86 -8.57 -15.95
C THR A 103 -12.37 -8.35 -17.36
N VAL A 104 -11.46 -7.95 -18.26
CA VAL A 104 -11.73 -7.76 -19.68
C VAL A 104 -10.76 -8.57 -20.54
N THR A 105 -11.22 -9.03 -21.70
CA THR A 105 -10.36 -9.68 -22.70
C THR A 105 -9.79 -8.63 -23.64
N LYS A 106 -8.46 -8.52 -23.73
CA LYS A 106 -7.77 -7.62 -24.67
C LYS A 106 -7.33 -8.43 -25.90
N GLU A 107 -7.73 -8.02 -27.11
CA GLU A 107 -7.42 -8.78 -28.34
C GLU A 107 -5.91 -8.99 -28.56
N GLU A 108 -5.07 -8.10 -28.03
CA GLU A 108 -3.61 -8.15 -28.16
C GLU A 108 -2.95 -9.05 -27.10
N TRP A 109 -3.68 -9.52 -26.08
CA TRP A 109 -3.13 -10.30 -24.97
C TRP A 109 -3.74 -11.70 -24.90
N THR A 110 -2.94 -12.70 -24.55
CA THR A 110 -3.48 -14.04 -24.21
C THR A 110 -3.92 -14.04 -22.75
N GLY A 111 -5.13 -13.57 -22.47
CA GLY A 111 -5.69 -13.62 -21.12
C GLY A 111 -6.72 -12.55 -20.81
N GLU A 112 -7.17 -12.57 -19.57
CA GLU A 112 -8.00 -11.55 -18.96
C GLU A 112 -7.11 -10.57 -18.19
N ALA A 113 -7.46 -9.28 -18.23
CA ALA A 113 -6.80 -8.21 -17.48
C ALA A 113 -7.83 -7.50 -16.58
N PRO A 114 -7.43 -6.94 -15.44
CA PRO A 114 -8.34 -6.14 -14.61
C PRO A 114 -8.84 -4.93 -15.41
N ALA A 115 -10.09 -4.55 -15.18
CA ALA A 115 -10.75 -3.45 -15.89
C ALA A 115 -10.11 -2.09 -15.59
N PHE A 116 -9.60 -1.89 -14.37
CA PHE A 116 -9.01 -0.63 -13.92
C PHE A 116 -7.57 -0.78 -13.42
N GLY A 117 -7.21 -1.97 -12.93
CA GLY A 117 -5.95 -2.21 -12.24
C GLY A 117 -5.83 -1.26 -11.05
N THR A 118 -6.76 -1.40 -10.11
CA THR A 118 -6.93 -0.53 -8.94
C THR A 118 -5.73 -0.65 -8.02
N ILE A 119 -5.32 0.50 -7.52
CA ILE A 119 -4.17 0.67 -6.63
C ILE A 119 -4.71 1.22 -5.31
N ILE A 120 -4.53 0.46 -4.23
CA ILE A 120 -4.81 0.88 -2.87
C ILE A 120 -3.50 0.74 -2.10
N HIS A 121 -2.75 1.84 -1.96
CA HIS A 121 -1.45 1.84 -1.29
C HIS A 121 -1.55 2.51 0.07
N TYR A 122 -0.91 1.93 1.07
CA TYR A 122 -0.75 2.49 2.39
C TYR A 122 0.65 3.06 2.57
N THR A 123 0.74 4.33 2.96
CA THR A 123 1.99 5.01 3.28
C THR A 123 2.02 5.31 4.78
N PRO A 124 2.86 4.59 5.56
CA PRO A 124 3.02 4.90 6.97
C PRO A 124 3.85 6.19 7.14
N GLN A 125 3.27 7.21 7.77
CA GLN A 125 3.92 8.49 8.02
C GLN A 125 3.43 9.12 9.32
N ASP A 126 3.70 8.49 10.47
CA ASP A 126 3.26 8.96 11.80
C ASP A 126 3.50 10.48 12.02
N PRO A 127 2.46 11.25 12.41
CA PRO A 127 1.08 10.84 12.71
C PRO A 127 0.11 10.79 11.52
N ASP A 128 0.58 11.18 10.34
CA ASP A 128 -0.17 11.38 9.10
C ASP A 128 -0.15 10.11 8.22
N ASP A 129 -0.40 8.93 8.79
CA ASP A 129 -0.53 7.70 8.00
C ASP A 129 -1.71 7.82 7.01
N TYR A 130 -1.53 7.49 5.73
CA TYR A 130 -2.58 7.66 4.72
C TYR A 130 -2.61 6.55 3.66
N PHE A 131 -3.75 6.45 2.97
CA PHE A 131 -3.94 5.59 1.80
C PHE A 131 -4.00 6.40 0.51
N THR A 132 -3.33 5.97 -0.55
CA THR A 132 -3.51 6.50 -1.91
C THR A 132 -4.31 5.52 -2.75
N ILE A 133 -5.41 6.01 -3.36
CA ILE A 133 -6.33 5.20 -4.16
C ILE A 133 -6.30 5.68 -5.60
N GLY A 134 -6.05 4.79 -6.56
CA GLY A 134 -6.02 5.13 -7.98
C GLY A 134 -6.28 3.95 -8.90
N THR A 135 -6.16 4.18 -10.20
CA THR A 135 -6.26 3.16 -11.25
C THR A 135 -5.07 3.30 -12.20
N SER A 136 -4.64 2.18 -12.78
CA SER A 136 -3.50 2.17 -13.70
C SER A 136 -3.90 2.37 -15.15
N GLU A 137 -4.96 1.69 -15.60
CA GLU A 137 -5.49 1.78 -16.97
C GLU A 137 -6.97 1.42 -16.95
N THR A 138 -7.82 2.26 -17.53
CA THR A 138 -9.24 1.96 -17.71
C THR A 138 -9.51 1.28 -19.05
N MET A 139 -10.04 0.05 -19.01
CA MET A 139 -10.28 -0.75 -20.20
C MET A 139 -11.75 -0.80 -20.62
N PRO A 140 -12.08 -0.63 -21.92
CA PRO A 140 -13.44 -0.81 -22.42
C PRO A 140 -14.04 -2.19 -22.07
N PRO A 141 -15.34 -2.29 -21.75
CA PRO A 141 -16.37 -1.26 -21.92
C PRO A 141 -16.45 -0.24 -20.79
N TYR A 142 -15.61 -0.36 -19.75
CA TYR A 142 -15.55 0.60 -18.66
C TYR A 142 -14.98 1.94 -19.15
N THR A 143 -15.37 3.00 -18.46
CA THR A 143 -15.05 4.38 -18.81
C THR A 143 -14.26 5.05 -17.70
N MET A 144 -13.57 6.15 -18.03
CA MET A 144 -12.88 6.96 -17.01
C MET A 144 -13.82 7.43 -15.89
N GLU A 145 -15.11 7.65 -16.20
CA GLU A 145 -16.11 7.98 -15.19
C GLU A 145 -16.32 6.81 -14.21
N ASP A 146 -16.33 5.57 -14.69
CA ASP A 146 -16.39 4.38 -13.84
C ASP A 146 -15.15 4.26 -12.95
N ALA A 147 -13.96 4.56 -13.49
CA ALA A 147 -12.72 4.56 -12.71
C ALA A 147 -12.73 5.63 -11.60
N HIS A 148 -13.17 6.86 -11.92
CA HIS A 148 -13.35 7.91 -10.92
C HIS A 148 -14.38 7.53 -9.85
N ASN A 149 -15.48 6.89 -10.25
CA ASN A 149 -16.50 6.42 -9.30
C ASN A 149 -15.93 5.35 -8.37
N GLN A 150 -15.17 4.39 -8.90
CA GLN A 150 -14.53 3.35 -8.10
C GLN A 150 -13.51 3.92 -7.11
N VAL A 151 -12.65 4.84 -7.54
CA VAL A 151 -11.68 5.50 -6.65
C VAL A 151 -12.39 6.26 -5.53
N ASN A 152 -13.40 7.06 -5.89
CA ASN A 152 -14.15 7.87 -4.92
C ASN A 152 -14.94 7.00 -3.93
N ASP A 153 -15.51 5.88 -4.38
CA ASP A 153 -16.22 4.94 -3.51
C ASP A 153 -15.28 4.32 -2.48
N ILE A 154 -14.12 3.81 -2.92
CA ILE A 154 -13.08 3.27 -2.03
C ILE A 154 -12.60 4.34 -1.03
N GLN A 155 -12.34 5.57 -1.49
CA GLN A 155 -11.95 6.66 -0.58
C GLN A 155 -13.00 6.93 0.49
N GLN A 156 -14.27 7.06 0.11
CA GLN A 156 -15.36 7.29 1.06
C GLN A 156 -15.50 6.16 2.08
N ILE A 157 -15.31 4.91 1.66
CA ILE A 157 -15.32 3.73 2.55
C ILE A 157 -14.21 3.83 3.59
N LEU A 158 -12.97 4.11 3.16
CA LEU A 158 -11.81 4.19 4.05
C LEU A 158 -11.90 5.41 4.99
N GLU A 159 -12.34 6.56 4.48
CA GLU A 159 -12.57 7.76 5.28
C GLU A 159 -13.68 7.57 6.32
N ALA A 160 -14.75 6.85 5.98
CA ALA A 160 -15.81 6.50 6.92
C ALA A 160 -15.32 5.55 8.03
N ALA A 161 -14.31 4.73 7.75
CA ALA A 161 -13.60 3.93 8.74
C ALA A 161 -12.61 4.75 9.58
N GLY A 162 -12.40 6.04 9.27
CA GLY A 162 -11.50 6.93 10.00
C GLY A 162 -10.05 6.89 9.50
N LEU A 163 -9.82 6.39 8.29
CA LEU A 163 -8.50 6.36 7.65
C LEU A 163 -8.34 7.57 6.72
N GLU A 164 -7.15 8.16 6.71
CA GLU A 164 -6.85 9.28 5.81
C GLU A 164 -6.60 8.77 4.39
N THR A 165 -7.11 9.48 3.38
CA THR A 165 -6.97 9.09 1.97
C THR A 165 -6.55 10.24 1.08
N GLU A 166 -5.84 9.90 0.01
CA GLU A 166 -5.48 10.79 -1.09
C GLU A 166 -5.85 10.16 -2.45
N GLU A 167 -6.27 10.99 -3.41
CA GLU A 167 -6.49 10.56 -4.78
C GLU A 167 -5.14 10.31 -5.47
N GLY A 168 -4.96 9.11 -5.99
CA GLY A 168 -3.82 8.71 -6.80
C GLY A 168 -4.01 9.06 -8.28
N HIS A 169 -3.16 8.47 -9.13
CA HIS A 169 -3.37 8.56 -10.57
C HIS A 169 -4.62 7.77 -10.97
N ILE A 170 -5.39 8.31 -11.92
CA ILE A 170 -6.53 7.63 -12.54
C ILE A 170 -6.25 7.59 -14.04
N GLY A 171 -5.92 6.39 -14.53
CA GLY A 171 -5.54 6.10 -15.91
C GLY A 171 -6.57 5.30 -16.68
#